data_AF-A0A9D2H137-F1
#
_entry.id   AF-A0A9D2H137-F1
#
_cell.length_a   1.000
_cell.length_b   1.000
_cell.length_c   1.000
_cell.angle_alpha   90.00
_cell.angle_beta   90.00
_cell.angle_gamma   90.00
#
_symmetry.space_group_name_H-M   'P 1'
#
loop_
_entity.id
_entity.type
_entity.pdbx_description
1 polymer ?
#
loop_
_entity_poly.entity_id
_entity_poly.type
_entity_poly.pdbx_seq_one_letter_code
_entity_poly.pdbx_strand_id
1 'polypeptide(L)' 'MKAIRVSVGFNEWSKVDDFLREFKYEDDTFVYQVDNVTFVAVCEDEDAMDWFKARLLTDFEEPIIVELK' A
#
# COMPACT_ATOMS: atom_id res chain seq x y z
N MET A 1 -11.45 8.92 -6.14
CA MET A 1 -10.20 8.15 -6.26
C MET A 1 -9.04 8.96 -5.72
N LYS A 2 -8.25 8.34 -4.85
CA LYS A 2 -7.05 8.90 -4.21
C LYS A 2 -5.92 7.89 -4.38
N ALA A 3 -4.68 8.34 -4.57
CA ALA A 3 -3.56 7.44 -4.80
C ALA A 3 -2.39 7.74 -3.87
N ILE A 4 -1.69 6.70 -3.45
CA ILE A 4 -0.45 6.79 -2.69
C ILE A 4 0.62 5.92 -3.32
N ARG A 5 1.87 6.41 -3.28
CA ARG A 5 3.06 5.58 -3.45
C ARG A 5 3.60 5.24 -2.08
N VAL A 6 3.92 3.97 -1.87
CA VAL A 6 4.59 3.50 -0.66
C VAL A 6 5.96 2.93 -1.01
N SER A 7 6.97 3.27 -0.20
CA SER A 7 8.27 2.59 -0.19
C SER A 7 8.54 2.05 1.22
N VAL A 8 8.90 0.77 1.32
CA VAL A 8 9.21 0.10 2.59
C VAL A 8 10.72 -0.13 2.74
N GLY A 9 11.14 -0.49 3.95
CA GLY A 9 12.52 -0.86 4.22
C GLY A 9 12.95 -2.11 3.43
N PHE A 10 14.21 -2.14 2.97
CA PHE A 10 14.72 -3.31 2.23
C PHE A 10 14.75 -4.58 3.09
N ASN A 11 14.78 -4.49 4.42
CA ASN A 11 14.63 -5.63 5.33
C ASN A 11 13.22 -6.24 5.32
N GLU A 12 12.22 -5.53 4.81
CA GLU A 12 10.82 -5.93 4.81
C GLU A 12 10.29 -6.33 3.42
N TRP A 13 11.16 -6.32 2.40
CA TRP A 13 10.81 -6.59 1.00
C TRP A 13 10.01 -7.89 0.80
N SER A 14 10.31 -8.91 1.60
CA SER A 14 9.65 -10.22 1.49
C SER A 14 8.18 -10.19 1.91
N LYS A 15 7.76 -9.20 2.69
CA LYS A 15 6.36 -9.04 3.11
C LYS A 15 5.49 -8.39 2.04
N VAL A 16 6.09 -7.69 1.07
CA VAL A 16 5.36 -6.83 0.11
C VAL A 16 4.35 -7.63 -0.72
N ASP A 17 4.78 -8.73 -1.33
CA ASP A 17 3.88 -9.54 -2.18
C ASP A 17 2.71 -10.12 -1.37
N ASP A 18 2.98 -10.62 -0.15
CA ASP A 18 1.94 -11.15 0.72
C ASP A 18 0.97 -10.06 1.18
N PHE A 19 1.47 -8.87 1.53
CA PHE A 19 0.63 -7.72 1.87
C PHE A 19 -0.29 -7.31 0.71
N LEU A 20 0.26 -7.17 -0.51
CA LEU A 20 -0.53 -6.74 -1.67
C LEU A 20 -1.59 -7.78 -2.08
N ARG A 21 -1.36 -9.06 -1.80
CA ARG A 21 -2.35 -10.13 -2.04
C ARG A 21 -3.60 -9.98 -1.19
N GLU A 22 -3.52 -9.33 -0.02
CA GLU A 22 -4.69 -9.05 0.82
C GLU A 22 -5.73 -8.18 0.09
N PHE A 23 -5.28 -7.31 -0.80
CA PHE A 23 -6.13 -6.34 -1.51
C PHE A 23 -6.49 -6.77 -2.94
N LYS A 24 -6.09 -7.98 -3.36
CA LYS A 24 -6.27 -8.44 -4.75
C LYS A 24 -7.74 -8.56 -5.18
N TYR A 25 -8.64 -8.76 -4.22
CA TYR A 25 -10.08 -8.96 -4.44
C TYR A 25 -10.93 -7.88 -3.76
N GLU A 26 -10.31 -6.81 -3.25
CA GLU A 26 -11.03 -5.66 -2.73
C GLU A 26 -11.57 -4.83 -3.89
N ASP A 27 -12.82 -4.39 -3.80
CA ASP A 27 -13.47 -3.60 -4.85
C ASP A 27 -13.12 -2.10 -4.74
N ASP A 28 -12.69 -1.64 -3.56
CA ASP A 28 -12.42 -0.22 -3.25
C ASP A 28 -10.94 0.18 -3.38
N THR A 29 -10.05 -0.80 -3.56
CA THR A 29 -8.61 -0.61 -3.51
C THR A 29 -7.91 -1.40 -4.61
N PHE A 30 -7.24 -0.67 -5.50
CA PHE A 30 -6.35 -1.25 -6.51
C PHE A 30 -4.89 -1.11 -6.07
N VAL A 31 -4.13 -2.21 -6.12
CA VAL A 31 -2.71 -2.22 -5.78
C VAL A 31 -1.84 -2.66 -6.95
N TYR A 32 -0.66 -2.05 -7.08
CA TYR A 32 0.33 -2.39 -8.09
C TYR A 32 1.76 -2.30 -7.55
N GLN A 33 2.50 -3.40 -7.67
CA GLN A 33 3.91 -3.45 -7.30
C GLN A 33 4.79 -2.83 -8.38
N VAL A 34 5.58 -1.81 -8.03
CA VAL A 34 6.51 -1.13 -8.94
C VAL A 34 7.86 -1.85 -8.94
N ASP A 35 8.35 -2.20 -7.75
CA ASP A 35 9.58 -2.98 -7.53
C ASP A 35 9.47 -3.78 -6.21
N ASN A 36 10.57 -4.38 -5.74
CA ASN A 36 10.56 -5.25 -4.55
C ASN A 36 10.22 -4.53 -3.23
N VAL A 37 10.33 -3.20 -3.18
CA VAL A 37 10.10 -2.40 -1.97
C VAL A 37 9.13 -1.24 -2.19
N THR A 38 8.72 -0.99 -3.43
CA THR A 38 7.85 0.13 -3.81
C THR A 38 6.59 -0.38 -4.49
N PHE A 39 5.45 0.16 -4.09
CA PHE A 39 4.15 -0.11 -4.70
C PHE A 39 3.26 1.14 -4.69
N VAL A 40 2.19 1.08 -5.46
CA VAL A 40 1.16 2.11 -5.53
C VAL A 40 -0.17 1.49 -5.12
N ALA A 41 -0.94 2.24 -4.34
CA ALA A 41 -2.33 1.92 -4.03
C ALA A 41 -3.24 3.06 -4.51
N VAL A 42 -4.34 2.70 -5.15
CA VAL A 42 -5.39 3.62 -5.59
C VAL A 42 -6.67 3.21 -4.87
N CYS A 43 -7.17 4.10 -4.02
CA CYS A 43 -8.35 3.88 -3.20
C CYS A 43 -9.53 4.69 -3.78
N GLU A 44 -10.75 4.18 -3.64
CA GLU A 44 -11.95 4.84 -4.14
C GLU A 44 -12.14 6.23 -3.51
N ASP A 45 -11.98 6.33 -2.19
CA ASP A 45 -12.17 7.55 -1.40
C ASP A 45 -11.17 7.70 -0.24
N GLU A 46 -11.44 8.63 0.69
CA GLU A 46 -10.58 8.85 1.86
C GLU A 46 -10.72 7.75 2.92
N ASP A 47 -11.90 7.14 3.08
CA ASP A 47 -12.13 6.09 4.06
C ASP A 47 -11.34 4.82 3.70
N ALA A 48 -11.38 4.42 2.42
CA ALA A 48 -10.57 3.31 1.90
C ALA A 48 -9.06 3.59 2.03
N MET A 49 -8.63 4.84 1.80
CA MET A 49 -7.22 5.23 1.97
C MET A 49 -6.76 5.17 3.43
N ASP A 50 -7.58 5.64 4.37
CA ASP A 50 -7.25 5.63 5.79
C ASP A 50 -7.20 4.20 6.33
N TRP A 51 -8.11 3.32 5.88
CA TRP A 51 -8.05 1.90 6.18
C TRP A 51 -6.77 1.25 5.63
N PHE A 52 -6.41 1.52 4.37
CA PHE A 52 -5.19 1.02 3.77
C PHE A 52 -3.94 1.47 4.53
N LYS A 53 -3.85 2.77 4.89
CA LYS A 53 -2.75 3.32 5.69
C LYS A 53 -2.66 2.66 7.08
N ALA A 54 -3.79 2.34 7.72
CA ALA A 54 -3.80 1.66 9.01
C ALA A 54 -3.25 0.22 8.92
N ARG A 55 -3.65 -0.53 7.89
CA ARG A 55 -3.10 -1.87 7.64
C ARG A 55 -1.59 -1.81 7.38
N LEU A 56 -1.17 -0.85 6.56
CA LEU A 56 0.22 -0.60 6.23
C LEU A 56 1.12 -0.35 7.46
N LEU A 57 0.68 0.52 8.37
CA LEU A 57 1.41 0.83 9.62
C LEU A 57 1.36 -0.31 10.64
N THR A 58 0.51 -1.31 10.43
CA THR A 58 0.47 -2.52 11.27
C THR A 58 1.52 -3.54 10.83
N ASP A 59 1.75 -3.67 9.52
CA ASP A 59 2.61 -4.73 8.96
C ASP A 59 4.05 -4.28 8.66
N PHE A 60 4.26 -2.98 8.48
CA PHE A 60 5.56 -2.37 8.15
C PHE A 60 5.98 -1.36 9.23
N GLU A 61 7.27 -1.36 9.60
CA GLU A 61 7.77 -0.55 10.71
C GLU A 61 7.81 0.96 10.39
N GLU A 62 8.43 1.32 9.26
CA GLU A 62 8.62 2.73 8.87
C GLU A 62 8.39 2.92 7.35
N PRO A 63 7.17 2.68 6.84
CA PRO A 63 6.87 2.89 5.44
C PRO A 63 6.85 4.39 5.09
N ILE A 64 7.46 4.75 3.96
CA ILE A 64 7.41 6.10 3.40
C ILE A 64 6.17 6.19 2.51
N ILE A 65 5.19 7.00 2.90
CA ILE A 65 3.92 7.18 2.19
C ILE A 65 3.89 8.55 1.52
N VAL A 66 3.60 8.59 0.22
CA VAL A 66 3.47 9.81 -0.57
C VAL A 66 2.13 9.82 -1.28
N GLU A 67 1.26 10.78 -0.95
CA GLU A 67 0.03 11.01 -1.69
C GLU A 67 0.33 11.59 -3.08
N LEU A 68 -0.28 10.99 -4.09
CA LEU A 68 -0.15 11.37 -5.50
C LEU A 68 -1.35 12.27 -5.87
N LYS A 69 -1.05 13.39 -6.53
CA LYS A 69 -2.05 14.36 -7.01
C LYS A 69 -2.44 14.11 -8.45
#